data_AF-A0A2V6UKL0-F1
#
_entry.id   AF-A0A2V6UKL0-F1
#
_cell.length_a   1.000
_cell.length_b   1.000
_cell.length_c   1.000
_cell.angle_alpha   90.00
_cell.angle_beta   90.00
_cell.angle_gamma   90.00
#
_symmetry.space_group_name_H-M   'P 1'
#
loop_
_entity.id
_entity.type
_entity.pdbx_description
1 polymer ?
#
loop_
_entity_poly.entity_id
_entity_poly.type
_entity_poly.pdbx_seq_one_letter_code
_entity_poly.pdbx_strand_id
1 'polypeptide(L)'
;MFDAFTLRPDGTVVCLYTDAIDLRALGHVHAERASAVEWDDAAQAWRARIFGIGAVLGPFRLRDEAVDAERRALAARLAPLPGRVV
;
A
#
# COMPACT_ATOMS: atom_id res chain seq x y z
N MET A 1 -12.17 6.57 0.44
CA MET A 1 -12.02 6.23 1.87
C MET A 1 -10.54 5.94 2.08
N PHE A 2 -9.89 6.43 3.14
CA PHE A 2 -8.53 5.96 3.45
C PHE A 2 -8.63 4.51 3.91
N ASP A 3 -8.06 3.58 3.15
CA ASP A 3 -8.20 2.15 3.47
C ASP A 3 -7.35 1.76 4.69
N ALA A 4 -6.25 2.48 4.97
CA ALA A 4 -5.46 2.36 6.20
C ALA A 4 -4.49 3.54 6.40
N PHE A 5 -4.19 3.87 7.66
CA PHE A 5 -3.14 4.82 8.05
C PHE A 5 -2.58 4.48 9.46
N THR A 6 -1.39 4.97 9.75
CA THR A 6 -0.79 4.94 11.10
C THR A 6 -0.34 6.35 11.51
N LEU A 7 -0.51 6.69 12.79
CA LEU A 7 -0.01 7.91 13.40
C LEU A 7 1.20 7.58 14.27
N ARG A 8 2.31 8.29 14.03
CA ARG A 8 3.51 8.19 14.85
C ARG A 8 3.46 9.20 16.00
N PRO A 9 4.17 8.96 17.13
CA PRO A 9 4.21 9.89 18.25
C PRO A 9 4.75 11.29 17.93
N ASP A 10 5.53 11.43 16.85
CA ASP A 10 6.04 12.70 16.34
C ASP A 10 5.01 13.50 15.52
N GLY A 11 3.77 12.99 15.40
CA GLY A 11 2.70 13.61 14.62
C GLY A 11 2.71 13.23 13.13
N THR A 12 3.64 12.39 12.67
CA THR A 12 3.69 11.95 11.28
C THR A 12 2.56 10.95 10.99
N VAL A 13 1.78 11.23 9.95
CA VAL A 13 0.79 10.29 9.39
C VAL A 13 1.39 9.58 8.19
N VAL A 14 1.33 8.24 8.19
CA VAL A 14 1.67 7.42 7.01
C VAL A 14 0.40 6.73 6.56
N CYS A 15 0.03 6.89 5.30
CA CYS A 15 -1.22 6.35 4.74
C CYS A 15 -1.02 5.87 3.30
N LEU A 16 -1.99 5.10 2.80
CA LEU A 16 -2.11 4.89 1.35
C LEU A 16 -2.79 6.11 0.74
N TYR A 17 -2.12 6.70 -0.25
CA TYR A 17 -2.64 7.87 -0.94
C TYR A 17 -3.89 7.51 -1.74
N THR A 18 -4.92 8.35 -1.59
CA THR A 18 -6.12 8.37 -2.44
C THR A 18 -6.43 9.82 -2.80
N ASP A 19 -7.14 10.02 -3.89
CA ASP A 19 -7.60 11.32 -4.37
C ASP A 19 -8.78 11.90 -3.56
N ALA A 20 -9.28 11.15 -2.58
CA ALA A 20 -10.44 11.57 -1.76
C ALA A 20 -10.16 12.79 -0.88
N ILE A 21 -8.90 13.03 -0.49
CA ILE A 21 -8.50 14.13 0.41
C ILE A 21 -7.22 14.78 -0.12
N ASP A 22 -7.24 16.12 -0.23
CA ASP A 22 -6.04 16.87 -0.52
C ASP A 22 -5.12 16.93 0.71
N LEU A 23 -4.13 16.03 0.73
CA LEU A 23 -3.17 15.92 1.85
C LEU A 23 -2.37 17.21 2.10
N ARG A 24 -2.29 18.11 1.13
CA ARG A 24 -1.60 19.41 1.29
C ARG A 24 -2.31 20.32 2.29
N ALA A 25 -3.61 20.13 2.51
CA ALA A 25 -4.35 20.84 3.55
C ALA A 25 -3.97 20.38 4.97
N LEU A 26 -3.35 19.21 5.11
CA LEU A 26 -2.96 18.63 6.40
C LEU A 26 -1.50 18.96 6.78
N GLY A 27 -0.68 19.41 5.83
CA GLY A 27 0.72 19.78 6.07
C GLY A 27 1.65 19.46 4.90
N HIS A 28 2.93 19.28 5.19
CA HIS A 28 3.93 18.91 4.20
C HIS A 28 3.76 17.45 3.77
N VAL A 29 3.61 17.23 2.46
CA VAL A 29 3.39 15.89 1.90
C VAL A 29 4.69 15.36 1.31
N HIS A 30 5.06 14.14 1.73
CA HIS A 30 6.05 13.31 1.06
C HIS A 30 5.33 12.08 0.50
N ALA A 31 5.56 11.78 -0.79
CA ALA A 31 4.95 10.65 -1.46
C ALA A 31 6.03 9.75 -2.06
N GLU A 32 5.94 8.47 -1.75
CA GLU A 32 6.80 7.42 -2.30
C GLU A 32 5.93 6.33 -2.91
N ARG A 33 6.39 5.77 -4.04
CA ARG A 33 5.74 4.60 -4.63
C ARG A 33 6.05 3.38 -3.76
N ALA A 34 5.03 2.73 -3.22
CA ALA A 34 5.21 1.58 -2.33
C ALA A 34 5.31 0.22 -3.05
N SER A 35 4.89 0.17 -4.32
CA SER A 35 4.70 -1.07 -5.06
C SER A 35 4.57 -0.85 -6.58
N ALA A 36 4.54 -1.95 -7.34
CA ALA A 36 4.21 -1.96 -8.75
C ALA A 36 3.39 -3.21 -9.13
N VAL A 37 2.34 -3.01 -9.92
CA VAL A 37 1.59 -4.08 -10.60
C VAL A 37 2.01 -4.13 -12.06
N GLU A 38 2.61 -5.25 -12.45
CA GLU A 38 3.22 -5.45 -13.77
C GLU A 38 2.78 -6.78 -14.37
N TRP A 39 2.70 -6.85 -15.70
CA TRP A 39 2.49 -8.09 -16.42
C TRP A 39 3.81 -8.88 -16.48
N ASP A 40 3.76 -10.17 -16.16
CA ASP A 40 4.89 -11.10 -16.29
C ASP A 40 4.69 -11.94 -17.55
N ASP A 41 5.48 -11.65 -18.59
CA ASP A 41 5.42 -12.34 -19.87
C ASP A 41 5.79 -13.83 -19.77
N ALA A 42 6.66 -14.22 -18.84
CA ALA A 42 7.05 -15.61 -18.68
C ALA A 42 5.92 -16.42 -18.01
N ALA A 43 5.25 -15.82 -17.02
CA ALA A 43 4.13 -16.46 -16.32
C ALA A 43 2.78 -16.28 -17.02
N GLN A 44 2.70 -15.39 -18.04
CA GLN A 44 1.45 -14.97 -18.68
C GLN A 44 0.40 -14.55 -17.64
N ALA A 45 0.82 -13.74 -16.66
CA ALA A 45 0.01 -13.36 -15.52
C ALA A 45 0.43 -12.00 -14.94
N TRP A 46 -0.48 -11.36 -14.21
CA TRP A 46 -0.18 -10.16 -13.44
C TRP A 46 0.53 -10.51 -12.12
N ARG A 47 1.49 -9.67 -11.72
CA ARG A 47 2.16 -9.73 -10.42
C ARG A 47 2.17 -8.37 -9.76
N ALA A 48 2.09 -8.35 -8.43
CA ALA A 48 2.29 -7.14 -7.65
C ALA A 48 3.56 -7.25 -6.81
N ARG A 49 4.53 -6.35 -7.01
CA ARG A 49 5.77 -6.26 -6.22
C ARG A 49 5.61 -5.18 -5.14
N ILE A 50 5.78 -5.56 -3.87
CA ILE A 50 5.75 -4.66 -2.72
C ILE A 50 7.19 -4.31 -2.34
N PHE A 51 7.60 -3.05 -2.56
CA PHE A 51 9.02 -2.67 -2.46
C PHE A 51 9.56 -2.76 -1.04
N GLY A 52 8.81 -2.24 -0.05
CA GLY A 52 9.28 -2.16 1.34
C GLY A 52 9.51 -3.50 2.06
N ILE A 53 9.14 -4.64 1.45
CA ILE A 53 9.39 -6.00 1.96
C ILE A 53 9.90 -6.97 0.89
N GLY A 54 10.08 -6.51 -0.35
CA GLY A 54 10.46 -7.37 -1.47
C GLY A 54 9.45 -8.47 -1.82
N ALA A 55 8.20 -8.41 -1.33
CA ALA A 55 7.21 -9.43 -1.59
C ALA A 55 6.68 -9.34 -3.03
N VAL A 56 6.43 -10.49 -3.65
CA VAL A 56 5.80 -10.59 -4.98
C VAL A 56 4.52 -11.41 -4.84
N LEU A 57 3.38 -10.78 -5.11
CA LEU A 57 2.06 -11.39 -5.05
C LEU A 57 1.64 -11.89 -6.42
N GLY A 58 0.83 -12.95 -6.44
CA GLY A 58 0.31 -13.59 -7.65
C GLY A 58 0.86 -15.01 -7.84
N PRO A 59 0.70 -15.60 -9.04
CA PRO A 59 0.19 -14.98 -10.26
C PRO A 59 -1.32 -14.67 -10.21
N PHE A 60 -1.74 -13.59 -10.87
CA PHE A 60 -3.14 -13.20 -11.03
C PHE A 60 -3.54 -13.18 -12.50
N ARG A 61 -4.79 -13.52 -12.82
CA ARG A 61 -5.27 -13.52 -14.20
C ARG A 61 -5.66 -12.12 -14.66
N LEU A 62 -6.27 -11.35 -13.75
CA LEU A 62 -6.74 -10.00 -14.03
C LEU A 62 -5.85 -8.98 -13.32
N ARG A 63 -5.68 -7.82 -13.95
CA ARG A 63 -4.93 -6.71 -13.35
C ARG A 63 -5.57 -6.25 -12.04
N ASP A 64 -6.90 -6.21 -12.00
CA ASP A 64 -7.64 -5.72 -10.84
C ASP A 64 -7.46 -6.66 -9.63
N GLU A 65 -7.36 -7.97 -9.83
CA GLU A 65 -7.01 -8.93 -8.76
C GLU A 65 -5.65 -8.61 -8.14
N ALA A 66 -4.66 -8.26 -8.98
CA ALA A 66 -3.33 -7.89 -8.53
C ALA A 66 -3.33 -6.55 -7.77
N VAL A 67 -4.08 -5.57 -8.25
CA VAL A 67 -4.26 -4.27 -7.56
C VAL A 67 -4.97 -4.45 -6.22
N ASP A 68 -6.01 -5.26 -6.14
CA ASP A 68 -6.71 -5.53 -4.88
C ASP A 68 -5.82 -6.25 -3.87
N ALA A 69 -5.02 -7.22 -4.33
CA ALA A 69 -4.05 -7.91 -3.49
C ALA A 69 -2.94 -6.97 -3.00
N GLU A 70 -2.42 -6.11 -3.88
CA GLU A 70 -1.45 -5.05 -3.54
C GLU A 70 -2.00 -4.13 -2.45
N ARG A 71 -3.21 -3.59 -2.64
CA ARG A 71 -3.86 -2.68 -1.67
C ARG A 71 -4.03 -3.34 -0.31
N ARG A 72 -4.51 -4.59 -0.25
CA ARG A 72 -4.64 -5.34 1.01
C ARG A 72 -3.29 -5.54 1.70
N ALA A 73 -2.26 -5.93 0.94
CA ALA A 73 -0.92 -6.14 1.49
C ALA A 73 -0.30 -4.85 2.05
N LEU A 74 -0.48 -3.73 1.36
CA LEU A 74 -0.03 -2.43 1.83
C LEU A 74 -0.82 -1.93 3.04
N ALA A 75 -2.15 -2.11 3.05
CA ALA A 75 -3.02 -1.71 4.16
C ALA A 75 -2.68 -2.49 5.44
N ALA A 76 -2.41 -3.79 5.35
CA ALA A 76 -2.01 -4.62 6.47
C ALA A 76 -0.72 -4.14 7.17
N ARG A 77 0.16 -3.42 6.46
CA ARG A 77 1.40 -2.85 7.02
C ARG A 77 1.16 -1.56 7.81
N LEU A 78 0.03 -0.91 7.58
CA LEU A 78 -0.38 0.31 8.28
C LEU A 78 -1.30 0.00 9.45
N ALA A 79 -1.91 -1.19 9.48
CA ALA A 79 -2.67 -1.65 10.64
C ALA A 79 -1.76 -1.71 11.88
N PRO A 80 -2.26 -1.32 13.07
CA PRO A 80 -1.51 -1.48 14.30
C PRO A 80 -1.13 -2.96 14.49
N LEU A 81 0.13 -3.23 14.84
CA LEU A 81 0.53 -4.56 15.27
C LEU A 81 -0.36 -4.99 16.45
N PRO A 82 -0.94 -6.20 16.45
CA PRO A 82 -1.68 -6.68 17.61
C PRO A 82 -0.73 -6.75 18.80
N GLY A 83 -0.97 -5.93 19.83
CA GLY A 83 -0.29 -6.04 21.12
C GLY A 83 0.58 -4.88 21.58
N ARG A 84 0.34 -3.63 21.17
CA ARG A 84 0.98 -2.47 21.83
C ARG A 84 -0.06 -1.47 22.31
N VAL A 85 -0.75 -1.87 23.37
CA VAL A 85 -1.36 -0.92 24.32
C VAL A 85 -0.18 -0.27 25.06
N VAL A 86 -0.03 1.04 24.91
CA VAL A 86 0.82 1.87 25.78
C VAL A 86 -0.03 2.28 26.97
#